data_AF-A0A839A9I0-F1
#
_entry.id   AF-A0A839A9I0-F1
#
_cell.length_a   1.000
_cell.length_b   1.000
_cell.length_c   1.000
_cell.angle_alpha   90.00
_cell.angle_beta   90.00
_cell.angle_gamma   90.00
#
_symmetry.space_group_name_H-M   'P 1'
#
loop_
_entity.id
_entity.type
_entity.pdbx_description
1 polymer ?
#
loop_
_entity_poly.entity_id
_entity_poly.type
_entity_poly.pdbx_seq_one_letter_code
_entity_poly.pdbx_strand_id
1 'polypeptide(L)'
;MTGLTIDASVDMVYAPREDGYINIKSMDFPDKEYFHLSHDLEYIPGFWGSYIRGAVHALQEDYVLKVGLNAIVSGKLPIGGLSSSAAVTTAYLMALCDVNDIEFTKYDLIKYSHWVETEFIGLKNGILDQSANILSLDNQLMVMDCQEWEHEMVPKGEGFPDFEVVVVYSGITKNLMGTDFNNLVDEVRVAGWMLQELAGLPLSKLEDVRLREIPKEVYETHKENLLPRFRKRAAHFYTEQERVEKGAEAWAKGDLEAFGQLMFESGHSSFYQQESGIPEMETIYNILKDTEGVYGARPSGAGYRGALIGLVNPDFKEHIKAQIDAIYPSKHPEYKDVYEVNFCQTDDGARFVDPKEFE
;
A
#
# COMPACT_ATOMS: atom_id res chain seq x y z
N MET A 1 2.78 9.84 -7.04
CA MET A 1 1.82 9.17 -6.13
C MET A 1 1.87 9.87 -4.79
N THR A 2 0.87 9.72 -3.93
CA THR A 2 0.94 10.20 -2.55
C THR A 2 0.83 9.05 -1.55
N GLY A 3 1.39 9.22 -0.35
CA GLY A 3 1.36 8.24 0.72
C GLY A 3 1.45 8.91 2.10
N LEU A 4 0.95 8.18 3.10
CA LEU A 4 1.00 8.56 4.51
C LEU A 4 0.94 7.28 5.34
N THR A 5 1.67 7.25 6.44
CA THR A 5 1.62 6.19 7.45
C THR A 5 0.66 6.56 8.55
N ILE A 6 0.18 5.53 9.25
CA ILE A 6 -0.75 5.65 10.37
C ILE A 6 -0.14 5.00 11.61
N ASP A 7 -0.66 5.34 12.79
CA ASP A 7 -0.25 4.82 14.11
C ASP A 7 -0.65 3.34 14.37
N ALA A 8 -0.91 2.61 13.30
CA ALA A 8 -1.08 1.17 13.28
C ALA A 8 0.15 0.48 12.66
N SER A 9 0.90 -0.23 13.50
CA SER A 9 2.20 -0.81 13.15
C SER A 9 2.18 -2.34 13.06
N VAL A 10 3.22 -2.87 12.40
CA VAL A 10 3.71 -4.23 12.62
C VAL A 10 4.86 -4.12 13.60
N ASP A 11 4.67 -4.66 14.80
CA ASP A 11 5.66 -4.64 15.86
C ASP A 11 6.43 -5.96 15.85
N MET A 12 7.76 -5.88 15.94
CA MET A 12 8.62 -7.05 15.99
C MET A 12 9.66 -6.92 17.09
N VAL A 13 9.76 -7.95 17.92
CA VAL A 13 10.84 -8.13 18.89
C VAL A 13 11.71 -9.27 18.42
N TYR A 14 13.02 -9.07 18.41
CA TYR A 14 13.97 -10.06 17.92
C TYR A 14 15.21 -10.17 18.82
N ALA A 15 15.92 -11.28 18.69
CA ALA A 15 17.22 -11.52 19.29
C ALA A 15 18.11 -12.32 18.32
N PRO A 16 19.42 -12.04 18.26
CA PRO A 16 20.34 -12.72 17.35
C PRO A 16 20.45 -14.22 17.65
N ARG A 17 20.75 -15.01 16.61
CA ARG A 17 21.01 -16.45 16.68
C ARG A 17 22.29 -16.80 15.92
N GLU A 18 23.37 -17.02 16.68
CA GLU A 18 24.72 -17.28 16.15
C GLU A 18 24.84 -18.58 15.34
N ASP A 19 23.86 -19.47 15.44
CA ASP A 19 23.80 -20.73 14.70
C ASP A 19 23.24 -20.57 13.27
N GLY A 20 22.99 -19.34 12.80
CA GLY A 20 22.66 -19.02 11.41
C GLY A 20 21.22 -19.32 11.00
N TYR A 21 20.29 -19.23 11.94
CA TYR A 21 19.10 -20.06 11.92
C TYR A 21 17.92 -19.18 12.35
N ILE A 22 16.91 -19.09 11.50
CA ILE A 22 15.75 -18.20 11.63
C ILE A 22 14.62 -18.95 12.34
N ASN A 23 13.99 -18.32 13.33
CA ASN A 23 12.83 -18.84 14.04
C ASN A 23 11.86 -17.70 14.35
N ILE A 24 10.75 -17.63 13.62
CA ILE A 24 9.77 -16.55 13.76
C ILE A 24 8.41 -17.11 14.14
N LYS A 25 7.77 -16.44 15.09
CA LYS A 25 6.37 -16.68 15.45
C LYS A 25 5.56 -15.41 15.18
N SER A 26 4.37 -15.57 14.63
CA SER A 26 3.38 -14.50 14.60
C SER A 26 2.42 -14.66 15.78
N MET A 27 1.97 -13.54 16.36
CA MET A 27 0.87 -13.52 17.32
C MET A 27 -0.51 -13.60 16.65
N ASP A 28 -0.54 -13.32 15.34
CA ASP A 28 -1.77 -13.21 14.54
C ASP A 28 -2.06 -14.51 13.76
N PHE A 29 -1.03 -15.36 13.59
CA PHE A 29 -1.11 -16.63 12.88
C PHE A 29 -0.59 -17.80 13.73
N PRO A 30 -1.21 -18.99 13.63
CA PRO A 30 -0.82 -20.15 14.43
C PRO A 30 0.50 -20.78 14.00
N ASP A 31 0.89 -20.59 12.74
CA ASP A 31 2.08 -21.21 12.16
C ASP A 31 3.37 -20.54 12.64
N LYS A 32 4.50 -21.23 12.43
CA LYS A 32 5.84 -20.73 12.71
C LYS A 32 6.73 -20.96 11.51
N GLU A 33 7.72 -20.09 11.34
CA GLU A 33 8.75 -20.28 10.33
C GLU A 33 10.07 -20.66 11.01
N TYR A 34 10.73 -21.69 10.48
CA TYR A 34 12.00 -22.20 11.02
C TYR A 34 12.89 -22.77 9.90
N PHE A 35 14.03 -22.14 9.66
CA PHE A 35 14.99 -22.59 8.63
C PHE A 35 16.41 -22.09 8.93
N HIS A 36 17.42 -22.70 8.30
CA HIS A 36 18.80 -22.21 8.34
C HIS A 36 19.08 -21.30 7.13
N LEU A 37 19.87 -20.24 7.30
CA LEU A 37 20.17 -19.25 6.25
C LEU A 37 20.77 -19.85 4.97
N SER A 38 21.40 -21.02 5.07
CA SER A 38 21.98 -21.73 3.92
C SER A 38 21.00 -22.62 3.15
N HIS A 39 19.75 -22.72 3.59
CA HIS A 39 18.75 -23.54 2.91
C HIS A 39 18.25 -22.82 1.66
N ASP A 40 17.87 -23.58 0.64
CA ASP A 40 17.15 -23.00 -0.50
C ASP A 40 15.73 -22.65 -0.06
N LEU A 41 15.38 -21.36 -0.07
CA LEU A 41 14.11 -20.88 0.43
C LEU A 41 13.19 -20.61 -0.76
N GLU A 42 12.22 -21.48 -0.98
CA GLU A 42 11.20 -21.25 -2.00
C GLU A 42 10.05 -20.39 -1.47
N TYR A 43 9.38 -19.67 -2.38
CA TYR A 43 8.10 -19.03 -2.09
C TYR A 43 7.02 -20.09 -1.83
N ILE A 44 6.35 -19.99 -0.69
CA ILE A 44 5.22 -20.86 -0.33
C ILE A 44 3.93 -20.04 -0.40
N PRO A 45 3.07 -20.27 -1.41
CA PRO A 45 1.84 -19.51 -1.59
C PRO A 45 0.91 -19.56 -0.38
N GLY A 46 0.49 -18.39 0.09
CA GLY A 46 -0.45 -18.25 1.21
C GLY A 46 0.20 -18.40 2.60
N PHE A 47 1.49 -18.73 2.68
CA PHE A 47 2.20 -18.80 3.94
C PHE A 47 2.89 -17.47 4.26
N TRP A 48 2.60 -16.90 5.43
CA TRP A 48 3.17 -15.63 5.86
C TRP A 48 4.70 -15.69 6.06
N GLY A 49 5.25 -16.87 6.36
CA GLY A 49 6.71 -17.09 6.46
C GLY A 49 7.46 -16.81 5.15
N SER A 50 6.76 -16.74 4.02
CA SER A 50 7.34 -16.37 2.74
C SER A 50 7.99 -14.98 2.72
N TYR A 51 7.51 -14.02 3.51
CA TYR A 51 8.10 -12.67 3.55
C TYR A 51 9.49 -12.66 4.20
N ILE A 52 9.72 -13.42 5.27
CA ILE A 52 11.07 -13.54 5.87
C ILE A 52 12.00 -14.34 4.96
N ARG A 53 11.49 -15.38 4.29
CA ARG A 53 12.26 -16.14 3.29
C ARG A 53 12.75 -15.22 2.16
N GLY A 54 11.85 -14.40 1.64
CA GLY A 54 12.19 -13.40 0.64
C GLY A 54 13.18 -12.36 1.17
N ALA A 55 12.99 -11.85 2.39
CA ALA A 55 13.91 -10.86 2.98
C ALA A 55 15.34 -11.41 3.14
N VAL A 56 15.48 -12.69 3.52
CA VAL A 56 16.78 -13.36 3.55
C VAL A 56 17.41 -13.43 2.16
N HIS A 57 16.66 -13.89 1.15
CA HIS A 57 17.15 -13.95 -0.24
C HIS A 57 17.54 -12.58 -0.78
N ALA A 58 16.71 -11.57 -0.56
CA ALA A 58 16.94 -10.22 -1.04
C ALA A 58 18.28 -9.66 -0.54
N LEU A 59 18.60 -9.89 0.74
CA LEU A 59 19.90 -9.49 1.31
C LEU A 59 21.04 -10.40 0.83
N GLN A 60 20.79 -11.68 0.56
CA GLN A 60 21.79 -12.61 0.06
C GLN A 60 22.29 -12.30 -1.36
N GLU A 61 21.57 -11.49 -2.13
CA GLU A 61 22.04 -10.96 -3.41
C GLU A 61 23.32 -10.12 -3.26
N ASP A 62 23.46 -9.41 -2.14
CA ASP A 62 24.56 -8.46 -1.92
C ASP A 62 25.46 -8.86 -0.72
N TYR A 63 24.99 -9.72 0.20
CA TYR A 63 25.65 -10.02 1.46
C TYR A 63 25.72 -11.52 1.80
N VAL A 64 26.71 -11.90 2.61
CA VAL A 64 26.76 -13.23 3.23
C VAL A 64 26.23 -13.14 4.66
N LEU A 65 24.97 -13.52 4.84
CA LEU A 65 24.34 -13.58 6.16
C LEU A 65 24.91 -14.76 6.98
N LYS A 66 25.30 -14.48 8.22
CA LYS A 66 25.91 -15.47 9.14
C LYS A 66 25.09 -15.66 10.42
N VAL A 67 24.40 -14.61 10.85
CA VAL A 67 23.64 -14.58 12.09
C VAL A 67 22.15 -14.63 11.74
N GLY A 68 21.45 -15.63 12.30
CA GLY A 68 20.01 -15.72 12.22
C GLY A 68 19.34 -14.92 13.34
N LEU A 69 18.05 -15.16 13.56
CA LEU A 69 17.29 -14.49 14.61
C LEU A 69 16.16 -15.36 15.15
N ASN A 70 15.84 -15.16 16.43
CA ASN A 70 14.53 -15.49 16.98
C ASN A 70 13.69 -14.22 16.95
N ALA A 71 12.45 -14.29 16.46
CA ALA A 71 11.54 -13.14 16.49
C ALA A 71 10.09 -13.52 16.83
N ILE A 72 9.39 -12.55 17.41
CA ILE A 72 7.94 -12.54 17.55
C ILE A 72 7.45 -11.28 16.82
N VAL A 73 6.45 -11.45 15.96
CA VAL A 73 5.83 -10.37 15.18
C VAL A 73 4.33 -10.30 15.47
N SER A 74 3.77 -9.10 15.53
CA SER A 74 2.34 -8.85 15.67
C SER A 74 1.92 -7.60 14.89
N GLY A 75 0.79 -7.68 14.19
CA GLY A 75 0.17 -6.54 13.51
C GLY A 75 -0.99 -5.96 14.31
N LYS A 76 -1.10 -4.63 14.40
CA LYS A 76 -2.20 -3.95 15.11
C LYS A 76 -3.54 -3.95 14.37
N LEU A 77 -3.53 -4.13 13.05
CA LEU A 77 -4.74 -4.10 12.22
C LEU A 77 -4.88 -5.36 11.36
N PRO A 78 -6.11 -5.72 10.95
CA PRO A 78 -6.35 -6.81 10.01
C PRO A 78 -5.57 -6.69 8.71
N ILE A 79 -5.34 -7.82 8.05
CA ILE A 79 -4.70 -7.86 6.75
C ILE A 79 -5.73 -7.58 5.65
N GLY A 80 -5.54 -6.52 4.86
CA GLY A 80 -6.55 -6.19 3.86
C GLY A 80 -6.33 -4.96 2.99
N GLY A 81 -5.09 -4.55 2.69
CA GLY A 81 -4.85 -3.42 1.77
C GLY A 81 -4.27 -2.13 2.40
N LEU A 82 -3.61 -2.25 3.56
CA LEU A 82 -2.79 -1.20 4.18
C LEU A 82 -1.30 -1.58 4.18
N SER A 83 -0.81 -2.10 3.05
CA SER A 83 0.63 -2.37 2.89
C SER A 83 1.28 -3.26 3.95
N SER A 84 0.50 -4.17 4.57
CA SER A 84 0.96 -5.04 5.66
C SER A 84 2.13 -5.95 5.25
N SER A 85 2.21 -6.32 3.97
CA SER A 85 3.33 -7.10 3.41
C SER A 85 4.62 -6.31 3.34
N ALA A 86 4.57 -5.05 2.91
CA ALA A 86 5.71 -4.15 2.92
C ALA A 86 6.16 -3.82 4.36
N ALA A 87 5.21 -3.64 5.29
CA ALA A 87 5.51 -3.33 6.68
C ALA A 87 6.28 -4.49 7.36
N VAL A 88 5.77 -5.72 7.22
CA VAL A 88 6.42 -6.90 7.82
C VAL A 88 7.76 -7.21 7.14
N THR A 89 7.85 -7.06 5.81
CA THR A 89 9.12 -7.25 5.08
C THR A 89 10.17 -6.23 5.53
N THR A 90 9.78 -4.97 5.72
CA THR A 90 10.68 -3.92 6.23
C THR A 90 11.19 -4.26 7.62
N ALA A 91 10.32 -4.70 8.53
CA ALA A 91 10.73 -5.13 9.87
C ALA A 91 11.76 -6.27 9.81
N TYR A 92 11.53 -7.29 8.97
CA TYR A 92 12.48 -8.38 8.78
C TYR A 92 13.83 -7.93 8.24
N LEU A 93 13.83 -7.08 7.20
CA LEU A 93 15.07 -6.55 6.62
C LEU A 93 15.87 -5.75 7.66
N MET A 94 15.22 -4.87 8.40
CA MET A 94 15.87 -4.09 9.46
C MET A 94 16.52 -4.98 10.52
N ALA A 95 15.82 -6.00 11.01
CA ALA A 95 16.37 -6.91 12.01
C ALA A 95 17.47 -7.82 11.46
N LEU A 96 17.35 -8.30 10.22
CA LEU A 96 18.40 -9.10 9.58
C LEU A 96 19.68 -8.27 9.38
N CYS A 97 19.54 -7.00 8.99
CA CYS A 97 20.67 -6.09 8.87
C CYS A 97 21.31 -5.82 10.23
N ASP A 98 20.51 -5.53 11.26
CA ASP A 98 21.00 -5.26 12.62
C ASP A 98 21.82 -6.45 13.17
N VAL A 99 21.27 -7.67 13.15
CA VAL A 99 21.97 -8.85 13.70
C VAL A 99 23.19 -9.28 12.87
N ASN A 100 23.31 -8.83 11.62
CA ASN A 100 24.46 -9.12 10.75
C ASN A 100 25.43 -7.93 10.60
N ASP A 101 25.23 -6.83 11.34
CA ASP A 101 26.06 -5.62 11.27
C ASP A 101 26.15 -5.06 9.84
N ILE A 102 25.01 -5.03 9.14
CA ILE A 102 24.88 -4.50 7.77
C ILE A 102 24.34 -3.07 7.86
N GLU A 103 25.14 -2.11 7.43
CA GLU A 103 24.69 -0.73 7.24
C GLU A 103 23.78 -0.64 6.01
N PHE A 104 22.68 0.10 6.12
CA PHE A 104 21.75 0.33 5.03
C PHE A 104 21.26 1.78 5.01
N THR A 105 20.95 2.27 3.82
CA THR A 105 20.13 3.46 3.64
C THR A 105 18.65 3.09 3.63
N LYS A 106 17.77 4.09 3.84
CA LYS A 106 16.32 3.91 3.65
C LYS A 106 15.98 3.39 2.25
N TYR A 107 16.73 3.80 1.24
CA TYR A 107 16.54 3.37 -0.15
C TYR A 107 16.95 1.91 -0.39
N ASP A 108 17.98 1.42 0.31
CA ASP A 108 18.34 0.00 0.26
C ASP A 108 17.19 -0.86 0.81
N LEU A 109 16.57 -0.45 1.92
CA LEU A 109 15.39 -1.15 2.46
C LEU A 109 14.22 -1.16 1.48
N ILE A 110 13.93 -0.03 0.81
CA ILE A 110 12.88 0.06 -0.22
C ILE A 110 13.19 -0.90 -1.36
N LYS A 111 14.45 -0.91 -1.86
CA LYS A 111 14.90 -1.78 -2.94
C LYS A 111 14.73 -3.25 -2.57
N TYR A 112 15.24 -3.68 -1.41
CA TYR A 112 15.11 -5.08 -0.98
C TYR A 112 13.65 -5.45 -0.72
N SER A 113 12.86 -4.58 -0.07
CA SER A 113 11.45 -4.86 0.17
C SER A 113 10.64 -4.94 -1.12
N HIS A 114 11.00 -4.16 -2.15
CA HIS A 114 10.37 -4.24 -3.47
C HIS A 114 10.76 -5.52 -4.20
N TRP A 115 12.04 -5.89 -4.15
CA TRP A 115 12.56 -7.14 -4.71
C TRP A 115 11.85 -8.37 -4.14
N VAL A 116 11.57 -8.39 -2.82
CA VAL A 116 10.79 -9.48 -2.19
C VAL A 116 9.40 -9.61 -2.83
N GLU A 117 8.71 -8.51 -3.11
CA GLU A 117 7.38 -8.58 -3.69
C GLU A 117 7.41 -8.92 -5.18
N THR A 118 8.36 -8.39 -5.94
CA THR A 118 8.41 -8.60 -7.40
C THR A 118 9.12 -9.88 -7.81
N GLU A 119 10.34 -10.09 -7.36
CA GLU A 119 11.20 -11.19 -7.82
C GLU A 119 10.92 -12.47 -7.04
N PHE A 120 10.73 -12.37 -5.72
CA PHE A 120 10.51 -13.56 -4.89
C PHE A 120 9.04 -14.02 -4.89
N ILE A 121 8.09 -13.10 -4.72
CA ILE A 121 6.65 -13.42 -4.66
C ILE A 121 5.98 -13.40 -6.05
N GLY A 122 6.43 -12.54 -6.97
CA GLY A 122 5.88 -12.44 -8.32
C GLY A 122 4.77 -11.38 -8.51
N LEU A 123 4.64 -10.42 -7.60
CA LEU A 123 3.71 -9.30 -7.74
C LEU A 123 4.25 -8.25 -8.72
N LYS A 124 3.40 -7.71 -9.60
CA LYS A 124 3.80 -6.62 -10.51
C LYS A 124 3.54 -5.24 -9.91
N ASN A 125 3.77 -5.07 -8.61
CA ASN A 125 3.50 -3.81 -7.92
C ASN A 125 4.65 -2.80 -8.04
N GLY A 126 4.34 -1.54 -7.75
CA GLY A 126 5.32 -0.47 -7.68
C GLY A 126 5.92 -0.33 -6.27
N ILE A 127 6.68 0.74 -6.07
CA ILE A 127 7.47 1.00 -4.84
C ILE A 127 6.73 1.80 -3.75
N LEU A 128 5.46 2.17 -3.97
CA LEU A 128 4.76 3.12 -3.10
C LEU A 128 4.64 2.61 -1.66
N ASP A 129 4.20 1.37 -1.50
CA ASP A 129 3.93 0.76 -0.18
C ASP A 129 5.21 0.69 0.67
N GLN A 130 6.31 0.25 0.06
CA GLN A 130 7.64 0.19 0.69
C GLN A 130 8.12 1.59 1.06
N SER A 131 8.01 2.52 0.11
CA SER A 131 8.49 3.89 0.29
C SER A 131 7.70 4.63 1.35
N ALA A 132 6.37 4.52 1.35
CA ALA A 132 5.51 5.11 2.37
C ALA A 132 5.86 4.55 3.77
N ASN A 133 6.00 3.23 3.90
CA ASN A 133 6.35 2.62 5.18
C ASN A 133 7.73 3.04 5.72
N ILE A 134 8.67 3.48 4.89
CA ILE A 134 10.05 3.77 5.30
C ILE A 134 10.35 5.28 5.37
N LEU A 135 9.78 6.07 4.46
CA LEU A 135 10.09 7.49 4.27
C LEU A 135 9.08 8.43 4.91
N SER A 136 7.87 7.96 5.24
CA SER A 136 6.83 8.83 5.80
C SER A 136 7.24 9.45 7.12
N LEU A 137 6.67 10.61 7.39
CA LEU A 137 6.86 11.42 8.59
C LEU A 137 5.47 11.77 9.11
N ASP A 138 5.34 11.79 10.43
CA ASP A 138 4.09 12.15 11.07
C ASP A 138 3.60 13.53 10.58
N ASN A 139 2.28 13.65 10.34
CA ASN A 139 1.60 14.86 9.90
C ASN A 139 2.06 15.43 8.54
N GLN A 140 2.75 14.65 7.71
CA GLN A 140 3.21 15.07 6.39
C GLN A 140 2.73 14.12 5.28
N LEU A 141 2.36 14.71 4.14
CA LEU A 141 1.99 13.95 2.96
C LEU A 141 3.25 13.67 2.14
N MET A 142 3.59 12.40 1.96
CA MET A 142 4.65 12.00 1.04
C MET A 142 4.13 12.15 -0.39
N VAL A 143 4.86 12.88 -1.23
CA VAL A 143 4.66 12.92 -2.69
C VAL A 143 5.86 12.23 -3.33
N MET A 144 5.60 11.17 -4.10
CA MET A 144 6.65 10.32 -4.65
C MET A 144 6.59 10.27 -6.18
N ASP A 145 7.76 10.45 -6.80
CA ASP A 145 8.03 10.05 -8.17
C ASP A 145 8.52 8.59 -8.19
N CYS A 146 7.67 7.68 -8.63
CA CYS A 146 8.00 6.25 -8.62
C CYS A 146 9.00 5.83 -9.72
N GLN A 147 9.28 6.70 -10.71
CA GLN A 147 10.22 6.40 -11.78
C GLN A 147 11.64 6.78 -11.36
N GLU A 148 11.79 8.01 -10.86
CA GLU A 148 13.10 8.55 -10.44
C GLU A 148 13.45 8.22 -8.98
N TRP A 149 12.51 7.64 -8.22
CA TRP A 149 12.63 7.32 -6.79
C TRP A 149 12.84 8.56 -5.91
N GLU A 150 12.43 9.72 -6.40
CA GLU A 150 12.45 10.98 -5.66
C GLU A 150 11.19 11.12 -4.79
N HIS A 151 11.34 11.73 -3.62
CA HIS A 151 10.22 12.01 -2.74
C HIS A 151 10.34 13.41 -2.11
N GLU A 152 9.19 14.00 -1.84
CA GLU A 152 9.03 15.23 -1.08
C GLU A 152 8.04 14.98 0.05
N MET A 153 8.33 15.54 1.23
CA MET A 153 7.41 15.54 2.35
C MET A 153 6.72 16.91 2.43
N VAL A 154 5.42 16.91 2.15
CA VAL A 154 4.61 18.12 2.14
C VAL A 154 3.98 18.29 3.54
N PRO A 155 4.39 19.30 4.32
CA PRO A 155 3.80 19.54 5.63
C PRO A 155 2.35 19.99 5.49
N LYS A 156 1.56 19.72 6.53
CA LYS A 156 0.20 20.27 6.63
C LYS A 156 0.22 21.80 6.60
N GLY A 157 -0.61 22.40 5.75
CA GLY A 157 -0.75 23.85 5.67
C GLY A 157 -1.27 24.49 6.96
N GLU A 158 -1.06 25.81 7.10
CA GLU A 158 -1.63 26.57 8.23
C GLU A 158 -3.16 26.50 8.20
N GLY A 159 -3.79 26.24 9.36
CA GLY A 159 -5.25 26.13 9.46
C GLY A 159 -5.83 24.76 9.10
N PHE A 160 -4.97 23.73 8.95
CA PHE A 160 -5.43 22.35 8.84
C PHE A 160 -6.35 22.00 10.02
N PRO A 161 -7.61 21.62 9.79
CA PRO A 161 -8.47 21.13 10.87
C PRO A 161 -7.93 19.80 11.40
N ASP A 162 -8.24 19.47 12.66
CA ASP A 162 -7.92 18.16 13.20
C ASP A 162 -8.65 17.08 12.40
N PHE A 163 -7.95 15.98 12.09
CA PHE A 163 -8.51 14.85 11.36
C PHE A 163 -8.00 13.53 11.94
N GLU A 164 -8.77 12.47 11.71
CA GLU A 164 -8.34 11.09 11.89
C GLU A 164 -8.38 10.37 10.54
N VAL A 165 -7.57 9.33 10.39
CA VAL A 165 -7.67 8.39 9.27
C VAL A 165 -8.62 7.27 9.68
N VAL A 166 -9.82 7.24 9.10
CA VAL A 166 -10.70 6.07 9.24
C VAL A 166 -10.22 4.97 8.32
N VAL A 167 -10.13 3.76 8.86
CA VAL A 167 -9.77 2.54 8.16
C VAL A 167 -10.92 1.56 8.32
N VAL A 168 -11.55 1.18 7.22
CA VAL A 168 -12.68 0.23 7.24
C VAL A 168 -12.29 -1.02 6.48
N TYR A 169 -12.19 -2.13 7.21
CA TYR A 169 -11.97 -3.45 6.66
C TYR A 169 -13.30 -4.14 6.38
N SER A 170 -13.46 -4.64 5.16
CA SER A 170 -14.67 -5.36 4.75
C SER A 170 -14.80 -6.76 5.34
N GLY A 171 -13.74 -7.28 5.99
CA GLY A 171 -13.67 -8.69 6.42
C GLY A 171 -13.17 -9.65 5.34
N ILE A 172 -12.83 -9.15 4.14
CA ILE A 172 -12.23 -9.96 3.07
C ILE A 172 -10.71 -9.96 3.22
N THR A 173 -10.14 -11.14 3.41
CA THR A 173 -8.69 -11.34 3.54
C THR A 173 -8.15 -12.17 2.37
N LYS A 174 -8.13 -11.62 1.15
CA LYS A 174 -7.55 -12.28 -0.04
C LYS A 174 -6.08 -11.90 -0.24
N ASN A 175 -5.27 -12.88 -0.67
CA ASN A 175 -3.90 -12.62 -1.13
C ASN A 175 -3.94 -11.93 -2.51
N LEU A 176 -3.17 -10.85 -2.69
CA LEU A 176 -3.14 -10.05 -3.91
C LEU A 176 -2.74 -10.88 -5.15
N MET A 177 -1.81 -11.83 -4.98
CA MET A 177 -1.39 -12.73 -6.06
C MET A 177 -2.54 -13.57 -6.63
N GLY A 178 -3.58 -13.82 -5.83
CA GLY A 178 -4.79 -14.55 -6.27
C GLY A 178 -5.88 -13.66 -6.86
N THR A 179 -5.58 -12.39 -7.17
CA THR A 179 -6.53 -11.41 -7.72
C THR A 179 -6.14 -10.98 -9.14
N ASP A 180 -6.97 -10.15 -9.78
CA ASP A 180 -6.71 -9.61 -11.11
C ASP A 180 -5.68 -8.48 -11.15
N PHE A 181 -4.97 -8.20 -10.05
CA PHE A 181 -4.01 -7.09 -9.98
C PHE A 181 -2.92 -7.15 -11.08
N ASN A 182 -2.28 -8.30 -11.29
CA ASN A 182 -1.25 -8.41 -12.33
C ASN A 182 -1.84 -8.25 -13.75
N ASN A 183 -3.07 -8.73 -13.97
CA ASN A 183 -3.79 -8.54 -15.23
C ASN A 183 -4.09 -7.05 -15.47
N LEU A 184 -4.50 -6.34 -14.42
CA LEU A 184 -4.75 -4.90 -14.47
C LEU A 184 -3.48 -4.12 -14.87
N VAL A 185 -2.31 -4.48 -14.34
CA VAL A 185 -1.03 -3.90 -14.75
C VAL A 185 -0.77 -4.12 -16.25
N ASP A 186 -1.03 -5.33 -16.74
CA ASP A 186 -0.87 -5.64 -18.17
C ASP A 186 -1.89 -4.89 -19.04
N GLU A 187 -3.12 -4.63 -18.56
CA GLU A 187 -4.10 -3.80 -19.28
C GLU A 187 -3.65 -2.35 -19.42
N VAL A 188 -3.02 -1.78 -18.39
CA VAL A 188 -2.43 -0.43 -18.45
C VAL A 188 -1.32 -0.40 -19.49
N ARG A 189 -0.47 -1.43 -19.53
CA ARG A 189 0.59 -1.58 -20.54
C ARG A 189 0.03 -1.69 -21.96
N VAL A 190 -1.02 -2.47 -22.16
CA VAL A 190 -1.69 -2.60 -23.46
C VAL A 190 -2.27 -1.25 -23.90
N ALA A 191 -2.90 -0.50 -22.98
CA ALA A 191 -3.40 0.84 -23.28
C ALA A 191 -2.27 1.77 -23.78
N GLY A 192 -1.11 1.73 -23.12
CA GLY A 192 0.05 2.51 -23.56
C GLY A 192 0.61 2.06 -24.90
N TRP A 193 0.72 0.75 -25.12
CA TRP A 193 1.21 0.20 -26.39
C TRP A 193 0.30 0.61 -27.56
N MET A 194 -1.02 0.57 -27.37
CA MET A 194 -1.98 1.04 -28.36
C MET A 194 -1.82 2.54 -28.65
N LEU A 195 -1.57 3.36 -27.64
CA LEU A 195 -1.30 4.80 -27.83
C LEU A 195 -0.01 5.04 -28.61
N GLN A 196 1.04 4.24 -28.38
CA GLN A 196 2.28 4.31 -29.17
C GLN A 196 2.00 4.04 -30.65
N GLU A 197 1.28 2.97 -30.96
CA GLU A 197 0.90 2.61 -32.34
C GLU A 197 0.04 3.69 -33.00
N LEU A 198 -1.01 4.16 -32.32
CA LEU A 198 -1.94 5.15 -32.84
C LEU A 198 -1.27 6.49 -33.17
N ALA A 199 -0.24 6.87 -32.41
CA ALA A 199 0.51 8.10 -32.58
C ALA A 199 1.76 7.95 -33.46
N GLY A 200 2.07 6.75 -33.95
CA GLY A 200 3.28 6.46 -34.71
C GLY A 200 4.58 6.64 -33.91
N LEU A 201 4.51 6.44 -32.59
CA LEU A 201 5.68 6.43 -31.71
C LEU A 201 6.43 5.09 -31.81
N PRO A 202 7.71 5.03 -31.42
CA PRO A 202 8.43 3.75 -31.31
C PRO A 202 7.69 2.79 -30.39
N LEU A 203 7.45 1.56 -30.87
CA LEU A 203 6.81 0.51 -30.07
C LEU A 203 7.82 -0.11 -29.10
N SER A 204 7.49 -0.05 -27.82
CA SER A 204 8.23 -0.77 -26.77
C SER A 204 7.76 -2.23 -26.68
N LYS A 205 8.56 -3.10 -26.04
CA LYS A 205 8.03 -4.38 -25.56
C LYS A 205 6.95 -4.10 -24.52
N LEU A 206 5.90 -4.94 -24.47
CA LEU A 206 4.75 -4.70 -23.60
C LEU A 206 5.14 -4.55 -22.11
N GLU A 207 6.11 -5.34 -21.64
CA GLU A 207 6.64 -5.29 -20.27
C GLU A 207 7.31 -3.96 -19.90
N ASP A 208 7.84 -3.25 -20.89
CA ASP A 208 8.56 -1.99 -20.75
C ASP A 208 7.64 -0.77 -20.88
N VAL A 209 6.43 -0.92 -21.43
CA VAL A 209 5.51 0.21 -21.64
C VAL A 209 5.11 0.85 -20.31
N ARG A 210 5.24 2.17 -20.22
CA ARG A 210 4.69 2.98 -19.13
C ARG A 210 3.85 4.12 -19.69
N LEU A 211 2.63 4.32 -19.17
CA LEU A 211 1.77 5.42 -19.63
C LEU A 211 2.39 6.81 -19.40
N ARG A 212 3.24 6.96 -18.37
CA ARG A 212 3.97 8.20 -18.08
C ARG A 212 4.88 8.65 -19.23
N GLU A 213 5.42 7.71 -20.00
CA GLU A 213 6.31 7.99 -21.13
C GLU A 213 5.53 8.46 -22.38
N ILE A 214 4.21 8.39 -22.33
CA ILE A 214 3.33 8.82 -23.41
C ILE A 214 2.86 10.24 -23.09
N PRO A 215 3.13 11.23 -23.97
CA PRO A 215 2.69 12.60 -23.75
C PRO A 215 1.17 12.66 -23.56
N LYS A 216 0.72 13.53 -22.65
CA LYS A 216 -0.70 13.70 -22.36
C LYS A 216 -1.48 14.12 -23.62
N GLU A 217 -0.87 14.91 -24.48
CA GLU A 217 -1.46 15.35 -25.75
C GLU A 217 -1.72 14.17 -26.69
N VAL A 218 -0.84 13.16 -26.69
CA VAL A 218 -1.03 11.92 -27.46
C VAL A 218 -2.24 11.16 -26.91
N TYR A 219 -2.32 11.00 -25.59
CA TYR A 219 -3.50 10.40 -24.96
C TYR A 219 -4.78 11.15 -25.30
N GLU A 220 -4.83 12.47 -25.12
CA GLU A 220 -6.02 13.28 -25.40
C GLU A 220 -6.46 13.19 -26.87
N THR A 221 -5.49 13.14 -27.79
CA THR A 221 -5.76 12.99 -29.23
C THR A 221 -6.37 11.64 -29.57
N HIS A 222 -5.89 10.56 -28.94
CA HIS A 222 -6.18 9.18 -29.36
C HIS A 222 -7.06 8.37 -28.41
N LYS A 223 -7.43 8.91 -27.23
CA LYS A 223 -8.20 8.17 -26.21
C LYS A 223 -9.50 7.57 -26.75
N GLU A 224 -10.18 8.25 -27.67
CA GLU A 224 -11.42 7.73 -28.26
C GLU A 224 -11.19 6.54 -29.21
N ASN A 225 -9.97 6.36 -29.72
CA ASN A 225 -9.59 5.23 -30.57
C ASN A 225 -9.18 3.98 -29.75
N LEU A 226 -8.92 4.11 -28.45
CA LEU A 226 -8.67 2.96 -27.58
C LEU A 226 -9.92 2.10 -27.44
N LEU A 227 -9.76 0.79 -27.30
CA LEU A 227 -10.89 -0.07 -26.94
C LEU A 227 -11.44 0.30 -25.55
N PRO A 228 -12.75 0.17 -25.28
CA PRO A 228 -13.36 0.70 -24.07
C PRO A 228 -12.67 0.32 -22.77
N ARG A 229 -12.26 -0.93 -22.60
CA ARG A 229 -11.56 -1.41 -21.39
C ARG A 229 -10.23 -0.68 -21.16
N PHE A 230 -9.38 -0.60 -22.17
CA PHE A 230 -8.06 0.05 -22.09
C PHE A 230 -8.18 1.58 -22.01
N ARG A 231 -9.20 2.17 -22.65
CA ARG A 231 -9.52 3.59 -22.52
C ARG A 231 -9.76 3.97 -21.07
N LYS A 232 -10.53 3.17 -20.33
CA LYS A 232 -10.78 3.39 -18.91
C LYS A 232 -9.51 3.33 -18.07
N ARG A 233 -8.62 2.35 -18.31
CA ARG A 233 -7.32 2.24 -17.60
C ARG A 233 -6.42 3.45 -17.83
N ALA A 234 -6.31 3.90 -19.08
CA ALA A 234 -5.58 5.11 -19.40
C ALA A 234 -6.22 6.35 -18.74
N ALA A 235 -7.55 6.48 -18.80
CA ALA A 235 -8.27 7.58 -18.15
C ALA A 235 -8.05 7.61 -16.63
N HIS A 236 -8.05 6.45 -15.97
CA HIS A 236 -7.71 6.36 -14.55
C HIS A 236 -6.31 6.93 -14.31
N PHE A 237 -5.30 6.45 -15.03
CA PHE A 237 -3.92 6.91 -14.87
C PHE A 237 -3.76 8.44 -15.03
N TYR A 238 -4.17 9.00 -16.16
CA TYR A 238 -3.94 10.43 -16.43
C TYR A 238 -4.72 11.32 -15.45
N THR A 239 -5.96 10.97 -15.13
CA THR A 239 -6.75 11.75 -14.16
C THR A 239 -6.24 11.57 -12.73
N GLU A 240 -5.67 10.42 -12.37
CA GLU A 240 -5.08 10.20 -11.05
C GLU A 240 -3.78 10.98 -10.87
N GLN A 241 -2.95 11.12 -11.91
CA GLN A 241 -1.77 12.00 -11.86
C GLN A 241 -2.18 13.45 -11.56
N GLU A 242 -3.22 13.96 -12.23
CA GLU A 242 -3.73 15.32 -11.93
C GLU A 242 -4.28 15.44 -10.51
N ARG A 243 -4.96 14.41 -9.99
CA ARG A 243 -5.47 14.41 -8.61
C ARG A 243 -4.34 14.40 -7.59
N VAL A 244 -3.24 13.72 -7.86
CA VAL A 244 -2.03 13.73 -7.02
C VAL A 244 -1.44 15.13 -6.93
N GLU A 245 -1.25 15.81 -8.06
CA GLU A 245 -0.73 17.18 -8.10
C GLU A 245 -1.65 18.16 -7.35
N LYS A 246 -2.94 18.15 -7.66
CA LYS A 246 -3.94 19.00 -7.00
C LYS A 246 -4.07 18.68 -5.51
N GLY A 247 -3.95 17.41 -5.13
CA GLY A 247 -4.01 16.95 -3.75
C GLY A 247 -2.83 17.46 -2.94
N ALA A 248 -1.61 17.37 -3.49
CA ALA A 248 -0.42 17.93 -2.83
C ALA A 248 -0.58 19.45 -2.60
N GLU A 249 -1.09 20.18 -3.59
CA GLU A 249 -1.38 21.61 -3.43
C GLU A 249 -2.45 21.91 -2.38
N ALA A 250 -3.55 21.15 -2.35
CA ALA A 250 -4.62 21.31 -1.37
C ALA A 250 -4.11 21.05 0.06
N TRP A 251 -3.33 19.97 0.22
CA TRP A 251 -2.70 19.61 1.49
C TRP A 251 -1.77 20.72 2.00
N ALA A 252 -0.89 21.23 1.14
CA ALA A 252 0.03 22.32 1.47
C ALA A 252 -0.69 23.62 1.87
N LYS A 253 -1.89 23.86 1.34
CA LYS A 253 -2.72 25.04 1.64
C LYS A 253 -3.64 24.84 2.86
N GLY A 254 -3.70 23.64 3.44
CA GLY A 254 -4.62 23.32 4.53
C GLY A 254 -6.08 23.16 4.10
N ASP A 255 -6.34 23.00 2.79
CA ASP A 255 -7.69 22.83 2.23
C ASP A 255 -8.09 21.34 2.26
N LEU A 256 -8.40 20.85 3.47
CA LEU A 256 -8.76 19.46 3.70
C LEU A 256 -10.04 19.05 2.97
N GLU A 257 -10.99 19.97 2.77
CA GLU A 257 -12.22 19.72 2.02
C GLU A 257 -11.90 19.46 0.54
N ALA A 258 -11.08 20.30 -0.09
CA ALA A 258 -10.64 20.05 -1.46
C ALA A 258 -9.84 18.75 -1.59
N PHE A 259 -8.95 18.46 -0.62
CA PHE A 259 -8.21 17.20 -0.60
C PHE A 259 -9.14 15.99 -0.49
N GLY A 260 -10.10 16.04 0.43
CA GLY A 260 -11.07 14.98 0.66
C GLY A 260 -11.98 14.75 -0.55
N GLN A 261 -12.41 15.81 -1.22
CA GLN A 261 -13.16 15.70 -2.49
C GLN A 261 -12.34 15.00 -3.57
N LEU A 262 -11.03 15.29 -3.69
CA LEU A 262 -10.13 14.58 -4.61
C LEU A 262 -9.97 13.10 -4.24
N MET A 263 -10.00 12.75 -2.95
CA MET A 263 -10.03 11.34 -2.52
C MET A 263 -11.29 10.63 -3.01
N PHE A 264 -12.47 11.24 -2.90
CA PHE A 264 -13.69 10.65 -3.46
C PHE A 264 -13.64 10.50 -4.97
N GLU A 265 -13.14 11.50 -5.70
CA GLU A 265 -12.96 11.40 -7.16
C GLU A 265 -12.00 10.28 -7.54
N SER A 266 -10.91 10.13 -6.78
CA SER A 266 -9.98 9.02 -6.92
C SER A 266 -10.64 7.67 -6.64
N GLY A 267 -11.38 7.54 -5.53
CA GLY A 267 -12.12 6.33 -5.19
C GLY A 267 -13.13 5.94 -6.26
N HIS A 268 -13.91 6.90 -6.76
CA HIS A 268 -14.81 6.70 -7.90
C HIS A 268 -14.06 6.21 -9.13
N SER A 269 -12.92 6.81 -9.45
CA SER A 269 -12.07 6.35 -10.56
C SER A 269 -11.57 4.92 -10.36
N SER A 270 -11.19 4.52 -9.14
CA SER A 270 -10.80 3.15 -8.81
C SER A 270 -11.92 2.14 -9.09
N PHE A 271 -13.18 2.46 -8.74
CA PHE A 271 -14.30 1.55 -8.98
C PHE A 271 -14.71 1.48 -10.46
N TYR A 272 -14.79 2.61 -11.16
CA TYR A 272 -15.47 2.66 -12.47
C TYR A 272 -14.53 2.80 -13.68
N GLN A 273 -13.32 3.36 -13.49
CA GLN A 273 -12.29 3.49 -14.52
C GLN A 273 -11.23 2.40 -14.38
N GLN A 274 -10.68 2.21 -13.18
CA GLN A 274 -9.69 1.15 -12.94
C GLN A 274 -10.33 -0.23 -12.77
N GLU A 275 -11.57 -0.27 -12.27
CA GLU A 275 -12.31 -1.51 -11.97
C GLU A 275 -11.52 -2.43 -11.01
N SER A 276 -10.89 -1.82 -10.00
CA SER A 276 -10.12 -2.52 -8.96
C SER A 276 -10.87 -2.74 -7.64
N GLY A 277 -12.16 -2.40 -7.60
CA GLY A 277 -13.02 -2.60 -6.43
C GLY A 277 -13.74 -3.95 -6.38
N ILE A 278 -14.38 -4.21 -5.24
CA ILE A 278 -15.30 -5.33 -5.00
C ILE A 278 -16.59 -4.79 -4.35
N PRO A 279 -17.72 -5.51 -4.42
CA PRO A 279 -19.02 -5.01 -3.93
C PRO A 279 -19.01 -4.55 -2.46
N GLU A 280 -18.24 -5.22 -1.62
CA GLU A 280 -18.07 -4.91 -0.21
C GLU A 280 -17.39 -3.55 -0.02
N MET A 281 -16.31 -3.31 -0.78
CA MET A 281 -15.60 -2.04 -0.79
C MET A 281 -16.47 -0.92 -1.35
N GLU A 282 -17.24 -1.17 -2.41
CA GLU A 282 -18.15 -0.17 -2.98
C GLU A 282 -19.26 0.20 -1.97
N THR A 283 -19.72 -0.75 -1.17
CA THR A 283 -20.70 -0.49 -0.10
C THR A 283 -20.11 0.43 0.97
N ILE A 284 -18.91 0.11 1.48
CA ILE A 284 -18.21 0.94 2.46
C ILE A 284 -17.93 2.34 1.89
N TYR A 285 -17.50 2.42 0.63
CA TYR A 285 -17.24 3.68 -0.06
C TYR A 285 -18.46 4.59 -0.05
N ASN A 286 -19.62 4.05 -0.43
CA ASN A 286 -20.86 4.82 -0.48
C ASN A 286 -21.34 5.23 0.92
N ILE A 287 -21.18 4.37 1.94
CA ILE A 287 -21.48 4.74 3.32
C ILE A 287 -20.61 5.93 3.74
N LEU A 288 -19.29 5.83 3.58
CA LEU A 288 -18.36 6.90 3.96
C LEU A 288 -18.66 8.21 3.21
N LYS A 289 -18.93 8.11 1.90
CA LYS A 289 -19.24 9.27 1.06
C LYS A 289 -20.49 10.04 1.49
N ASP A 290 -21.52 9.33 1.95
CA ASP A 290 -22.80 9.93 2.31
C ASP A 290 -22.89 10.28 3.81
N THR A 291 -21.82 10.05 4.59
CA THR A 291 -21.81 10.27 6.04
C THR A 291 -21.22 11.63 6.42
N GLU A 292 -21.92 12.35 7.29
CA GLU A 292 -21.44 13.63 7.84
C GLU A 292 -20.14 13.43 8.64
N GLY A 293 -19.20 14.37 8.47
CA GLY A 293 -17.89 14.32 9.12
C GLY A 293 -16.83 13.53 8.36
N VAL A 294 -17.13 12.98 7.17
CA VAL A 294 -16.14 12.38 6.28
C VAL A 294 -15.72 13.39 5.22
N TYR A 295 -14.47 13.83 5.24
CA TYR A 295 -13.92 14.75 4.24
C TYR A 295 -13.68 14.07 2.89
N GLY A 296 -13.18 12.83 2.94
CA GLY A 296 -12.82 12.07 1.75
C GLY A 296 -12.61 10.59 2.07
N ALA A 297 -12.89 9.71 1.12
CA ALA A 297 -12.59 8.29 1.25
C ALA A 297 -12.25 7.65 -0.10
N ARG A 298 -11.44 6.59 -0.08
CA ARG A 298 -11.08 5.78 -1.25
C ARG A 298 -10.65 4.37 -0.87
N PRO A 299 -10.65 3.43 -1.84
CA PRO A 299 -9.89 2.19 -1.72
C PRO A 299 -8.43 2.45 -1.33
N SER A 300 -7.93 1.63 -0.41
CA SER A 300 -6.50 1.60 -0.08
C SER A 300 -5.76 0.50 -0.85
N GLY A 301 -4.49 0.77 -1.16
CA GLY A 301 -3.60 -0.15 -1.85
C GLY A 301 -4.08 -0.54 -3.25
N ALA A 302 -3.80 -1.78 -3.62
CA ALA A 302 -4.03 -2.34 -4.95
C ALA A 302 -5.52 -2.52 -5.35
N GLY A 303 -6.46 -2.32 -4.43
CA GLY A 303 -7.83 -2.79 -4.58
C GLY A 303 -7.97 -4.30 -4.32
N TYR A 304 -9.15 -4.86 -4.58
CA TYR A 304 -9.49 -6.29 -4.41
C TYR A 304 -9.40 -6.91 -3.00
N ARG A 305 -8.82 -6.21 -2.02
CA ARG A 305 -8.42 -6.78 -0.71
C ARG A 305 -9.18 -6.25 0.50
N GLY A 306 -10.18 -5.40 0.30
CA GLY A 306 -11.23 -5.16 1.29
C GLY A 306 -11.09 -3.92 2.19
N ALA A 307 -10.00 -3.15 2.13
CA ALA A 307 -9.87 -1.94 2.95
C ALA A 307 -10.19 -0.64 2.20
N LEU A 308 -10.89 0.26 2.90
CA LEU A 308 -10.97 1.68 2.56
C LEU A 308 -10.28 2.52 3.61
N ILE A 309 -9.73 3.65 3.15
CA ILE A 309 -9.23 4.71 4.00
C ILE A 309 -10.03 5.98 3.74
N GLY A 310 -10.18 6.81 4.77
CA GLY A 310 -10.75 8.14 4.64
C GLY A 310 -10.20 9.11 5.66
N LEU A 311 -10.36 10.39 5.40
CA LEU A 311 -10.06 11.46 6.35
C LEU A 311 -11.37 11.92 6.96
N VAL A 312 -11.42 11.97 8.29
CA VAL A 312 -12.65 12.25 9.03
C VAL A 312 -12.43 13.29 10.12
N ASN A 313 -13.47 14.04 10.43
CA ASN A 313 -13.53 14.89 11.60
C ASN A 313 -13.62 13.98 12.86
N PRO A 314 -12.70 14.11 13.83
CA PRO A 314 -12.70 13.28 15.04
C PRO A 314 -14.00 13.38 15.85
N ASP A 315 -14.69 14.52 15.82
CA ASP A 315 -15.96 14.74 16.54
C ASP A 315 -17.10 13.83 16.01
N PHE A 316 -16.96 13.33 14.78
CA PHE A 316 -17.97 12.49 14.11
C PHE A 316 -17.64 11.00 14.15
N LYS A 317 -16.53 10.59 14.79
CA LYS A 317 -16.05 9.19 14.85
C LYS A 317 -17.14 8.18 15.22
N GLU A 318 -17.86 8.42 16.32
CA GLU A 318 -18.93 7.54 16.79
C GLU A 318 -20.12 7.51 15.81
N HIS A 319 -20.44 8.64 15.18
CA HIS A 319 -21.50 8.72 14.16
C HIS A 319 -21.13 7.90 12.92
N ILE A 320 -19.89 8.06 12.44
CA ILE A 320 -19.37 7.35 11.28
C ILE A 320 -19.37 5.84 11.52
N LYS A 321 -18.88 5.40 12.68
CA LYS A 321 -18.92 3.99 13.07
C LYS A 321 -20.36 3.47 13.09
N ALA A 322 -21.29 4.22 13.70
CA ALA A 322 -22.69 3.81 13.78
C ALA A 322 -23.36 3.68 12.39
N GLN A 323 -23.02 4.53 11.42
CA GLN A 323 -23.51 4.40 10.04
C GLN A 323 -23.02 3.11 9.37
N ILE A 324 -21.73 2.79 9.54
CA ILE A 324 -21.14 1.56 8.99
C ILE A 324 -21.79 0.34 9.64
N ASP A 325 -21.88 0.31 10.97
CA ASP A 325 -22.44 -0.81 11.74
C ASP A 325 -23.93 -1.05 11.42
N ALA A 326 -24.67 0.01 11.09
CA ALA A 326 -26.08 -0.08 10.73
C ALA A 326 -26.32 -0.63 9.32
N ILE A 327 -25.42 -0.34 8.37
CA ILE A 327 -25.64 -0.61 6.94
C ILE A 327 -24.85 -1.83 6.48
N TYR A 328 -23.54 -1.86 6.75
CA TYR A 328 -22.63 -2.85 6.15
C TYR A 328 -23.00 -4.30 6.48
N PRO A 329 -23.23 -4.69 7.76
CA PRO A 329 -23.65 -6.05 8.12
C PRO A 329 -24.95 -6.51 7.46
N SER A 330 -25.86 -5.59 7.16
CA SER A 330 -27.14 -5.93 6.52
C SER A 330 -26.98 -6.22 5.02
N LYS A 331 -26.00 -5.58 4.38
CA LYS A 331 -25.66 -5.75 2.96
C LYS A 331 -24.75 -6.95 2.72
N HIS A 332 -23.86 -7.23 3.67
CA HIS A 332 -22.85 -8.29 3.62
C HIS A 332 -22.86 -9.14 4.92
N PRO A 333 -23.94 -9.90 5.18
CA PRO A 333 -24.13 -10.65 6.42
C PRO A 333 -23.05 -11.71 6.70
N GLU A 334 -22.36 -12.19 5.68
CA GLU A 334 -21.23 -13.12 5.79
C GLU A 334 -20.00 -12.51 6.46
N TYR A 335 -19.85 -11.18 6.42
CA TYR A 335 -18.70 -10.47 7.01
C TYR A 335 -19.05 -9.70 8.27
N LYS A 336 -20.30 -9.81 8.77
CA LYS A 336 -20.80 -9.04 9.92
C LYS A 336 -19.99 -9.21 11.22
N ASP A 337 -19.29 -10.33 11.39
CA ASP A 337 -18.53 -10.65 12.60
C ASP A 337 -17.02 -10.42 12.43
N VAL A 338 -16.58 -10.01 11.23
CA VAL A 338 -15.16 -9.91 10.85
C VAL A 338 -14.80 -8.59 10.16
N TYR A 339 -15.77 -7.72 9.85
CA TYR A 339 -15.49 -6.35 9.42
C TYR A 339 -15.03 -5.53 10.62
N GLU A 340 -14.18 -4.54 10.36
CA GLU A 340 -13.63 -3.69 11.41
C GLU A 340 -13.59 -2.23 10.97
N VAL A 341 -13.87 -1.33 11.91
CA VAL A 341 -13.79 0.12 11.73
C VAL A 341 -12.77 0.63 12.74
N ASN A 342 -11.64 1.10 12.24
CA ASN A 342 -10.54 1.63 13.02
C ASN A 342 -10.35 3.10 12.69
N PHE A 343 -9.83 3.86 13.64
CA PHE A 343 -9.53 5.27 13.47
C PHE A 343 -8.13 5.50 14.01
N CYS A 344 -7.28 6.06 13.17
CA CYS A 344 -5.85 6.16 13.37
C CYS A 344 -5.41 7.61 13.24
N GLN A 345 -4.30 7.93 13.89
CA GLN A 345 -3.55 9.15 13.64
C GLN A 345 -2.47 8.87 12.57
N THR A 346 -1.86 9.92 12.03
CA THR A 346 -0.62 9.75 11.27
C THR A 346 0.53 9.37 12.20
N ASP A 347 1.58 8.76 11.66
CA ASP A 347 2.81 8.45 12.40
C ASP A 347 4.01 8.47 11.44
N ASP A 348 5.22 8.40 11.99
CA ASP A 348 6.45 8.22 11.23
C ASP A 348 6.53 6.81 10.59
N GLY A 349 7.40 6.68 9.59
CA GLY A 349 7.77 5.39 9.02
C GLY A 349 8.51 4.46 9.99
N ALA A 350 8.94 3.32 9.45
CA ALA A 350 9.63 2.26 10.15
C ALA A 350 10.88 2.76 10.88
N ARG A 351 11.00 2.36 12.15
CA ARG A 351 12.07 2.80 13.06
C ARG A 351 12.35 1.72 14.10
N PHE A 352 13.59 1.68 14.59
CA PHE A 352 13.89 0.96 15.83
C PHE A 352 13.33 1.76 17.01
N VAL A 353 12.81 1.06 18.00
CA VAL A 353 12.27 1.66 19.22
C VAL A 353 13.05 1.11 20.41
N ASP A 354 13.50 1.97 21.32
CA ASP A 354 14.15 1.52 22.55
C ASP A 354 13.08 0.87 23.44
N PRO A 355 13.26 -0.40 23.89
CA PRO A 355 12.32 -1.06 24.79
C PRO A 355 11.98 -0.24 26.05
N LYS A 356 12.88 0.65 26.49
CA LYS A 356 12.68 1.54 27.64
C LYS A 356 11.64 2.64 27.40
N GLU A 357 11.25 2.90 26.16
CA GLU A 357 10.17 3.84 25.85
C GLU A 357 8.78 3.27 26.22
N PHE A 358 8.70 1.98 26.56
CA PHE A 358 7.47 1.29 26.97
C PHE A 358 7.42 0.95 28.47
N GLU A 359 8.44 1.33 29.26
CA GLU A 359 8.46 1.23 30.73
C GLU A 359 7.93 2.53 31.38
#